data_AF-A0A920T4G4-F1
#
_entry.id   AF-A0A920T4G4-F1
#
_cell.length_a   1.000
_cell.length_b   1.000
_cell.length_c   1.000
_cell.angle_alpha   90.00
_cell.angle_beta   90.00
_cell.angle_gamma   90.00
#
_symmetry.space_group_name_H-M   'P 1'
#
loop_
_entity.id
_entity.type
_entity.pdbx_description
1 polymer ?
#
loop_
_entity_poly.entity_id
_entity_poly.type
_entity_poly.pdbx_seq_one_letter_code
_entity_poly.pdbx_strand_id
1 'polypeptide(L)'
;MFDGNFRKGVDRVLDPIGVFLSRIGVTANALTATGIVIAGIGSVFIGQGRLFLGFIFLILTGLPDALDGAVAKASGTSSVRGAFLDSVSDRVTDILLFCGIAWYLASNESGRIMMLPVAVMGAAMLISYQRAKAESLGFDAKGGIMERAERFIVLALGLLISDILIPVLWVMLVLTLVTAFQRFLKVWNQATAQLDKPTEPHSP
;
A
#
# COMPACT_ATOMS: atom_id res chain seq x y z
N MET A 1 -13.13 -4.14 -4.29
CA MET A 1 -13.95 -5.36 -4.49
C MET A 1 -13.71 -6.33 -3.32
N PHE A 2 -13.95 -5.87 -2.08
CA PHE A 2 -13.98 -6.69 -0.87
C PHE A 2 -15.06 -6.09 0.05
N ASP A 3 -16.19 -6.77 0.15
CA ASP A 3 -17.41 -6.28 0.80
C ASP A 3 -17.26 -6.11 2.31
N GLY A 4 -18.16 -5.31 2.91
CA GLY A 4 -18.26 -5.12 4.36
C GLY A 4 -18.43 -6.42 5.17
N ASN A 5 -18.82 -7.53 4.55
CA ASN A 5 -18.85 -8.85 5.18
C ASN A 5 -17.45 -9.46 5.37
N PHE A 6 -16.51 -9.24 4.45
CA PHE A 6 -15.13 -9.66 4.62
C PHE A 6 -14.47 -8.86 5.74
N ARG A 7 -14.70 -7.54 5.77
CA ARG A 7 -14.22 -6.65 6.84
C ARG A 7 -14.73 -7.08 8.22
N LYS A 8 -16.02 -7.39 8.35
CA LYS A 8 -16.59 -7.93 9.61
C LYS A 8 -15.97 -9.26 10.03
N GLY A 9 -15.64 -10.13 9.07
CA GLY A 9 -14.97 -11.41 9.35
C GLY A 9 -13.55 -11.22 9.85
N VAL A 10 -12.78 -10.33 9.20
CA VAL A 10 -11.43 -9.94 9.59
C VAL A 10 -11.44 -9.28 10.98
N ASP A 11 -12.32 -8.30 11.19
CA ASP A 11 -12.46 -7.59 12.47
C ASP A 11 -12.77 -8.57 13.62
N ARG A 12 -13.60 -9.60 13.38
CA ARG A 12 -13.92 -10.61 14.41
C ARG A 12 -12.70 -11.42 14.87
N VAL A 13 -11.72 -11.63 13.99
CA VAL A 13 -10.47 -12.34 14.33
C VAL A 13 -9.46 -11.39 14.95
N LEU A 14 -9.35 -10.16 14.45
CA LEU A 14 -8.34 -9.20 14.87
C LEU A 14 -8.69 -8.46 16.16
N ASP A 15 -9.97 -8.13 16.40
CA ASP A 15 -10.43 -7.42 17.60
C ASP A 15 -9.96 -8.09 18.92
N PRO A 16 -10.13 -9.41 19.15
CA PRO A 16 -9.67 -10.04 20.40
C PRO A 16 -8.14 -10.00 20.56
N ILE A 17 -7.40 -10.12 19.45
CA ILE A 17 -5.94 -10.00 19.46
C ILE A 17 -5.53 -8.56 19.77
N GLY A 18 -6.21 -7.58 19.18
CA GLY A 18 -5.99 -6.15 19.45
C GLY A 18 -6.24 -5.78 20.91
N VAL A 19 -7.30 -6.32 21.52
CA VAL A 19 -7.56 -6.15 22.97
C VAL A 19 -6.46 -6.76 23.81
N PHE A 20 -6.01 -7.98 23.49
CA PHE A 20 -4.92 -8.63 24.20
C PHE A 20 -3.62 -7.83 24.11
N LEU A 21 -3.21 -7.43 22.90
CA LEU A 21 -2.01 -6.63 22.65
C LEU A 21 -2.07 -5.27 23.36
N SER A 22 -3.23 -4.61 23.34
CA SER A 22 -3.45 -3.36 24.07
C SER A 22 -3.29 -3.54 25.58
N ARG A 23 -3.70 -4.69 26.16
CA ARG A 23 -3.58 -4.96 27.60
C ARG A 23 -2.14 -5.17 28.05
N ILE A 24 -1.29 -5.72 27.19
CA ILE A 24 0.15 -5.90 27.47
C ILE A 24 0.99 -4.65 27.12
N GLY A 25 0.34 -3.53 26.78
CA GLY A 25 1.00 -2.24 26.54
C GLY A 25 1.60 -2.06 25.14
N VAL A 26 1.27 -2.94 24.18
CA VAL A 26 1.68 -2.74 22.79
C VAL A 26 0.89 -1.59 22.19
N THR A 27 1.58 -0.62 21.59
CA THR A 27 0.97 0.55 20.96
C THR A 27 0.84 0.35 19.45
N ALA A 28 -0.15 0.99 18.83
CA ALA A 28 -0.31 0.99 17.37
C ALA A 28 0.95 1.50 16.66
N ASN A 29 1.56 2.58 17.15
CA ASN A 29 2.82 3.12 16.59
C ASN A 29 3.99 2.11 16.64
N ALA A 30 4.07 1.29 17.70
CA ALA A 30 5.10 0.26 17.81
C ALA A 30 4.88 -0.87 16.79
N LEU A 31 3.63 -1.24 16.52
CA LEU A 31 3.28 -2.18 15.46
C LEU A 31 3.66 -1.62 14.09
N THR A 32 3.29 -0.37 13.79
CA THR A 32 3.66 0.28 12.54
C THR A 32 5.19 0.32 12.34
N ALA A 33 5.96 0.67 13.37
CA ALA A 33 7.42 0.66 13.31
C ALA A 33 7.99 -0.75 13.08
N THR A 34 7.39 -1.77 13.70
CA THR A 34 7.76 -3.18 13.51
C THR A 34 7.51 -3.61 12.07
N GLY A 35 6.40 -3.20 11.46
CA GLY A 35 6.10 -3.43 10.04
C GLY A 35 7.20 -2.91 9.12
N ILE A 36 7.69 -1.68 9.36
CA ILE A 36 8.80 -1.09 8.58
C ILE A 36 10.09 -1.89 8.76
N VAL A 37 10.41 -2.33 9.99
CA VAL A 37 11.62 -3.13 10.25
C VAL A 37 11.54 -4.47 9.52
N ILE A 38 10.38 -5.15 9.57
CA ILE A 38 10.14 -6.40 8.83
C ILE A 38 10.31 -6.15 7.32
N ALA A 39 9.77 -5.06 6.78
CA ALA A 39 9.92 -4.69 5.37
C ALA A 39 11.39 -4.47 4.99
N GLY A 40 12.16 -3.79 5.85
CA GLY A 40 13.60 -3.57 5.66
C GLY A 40 14.41 -4.86 5.64
N ILE A 41 14.14 -5.78 6.58
CA ILE A 41 14.78 -7.10 6.61
C ILE A 41 14.40 -7.91 5.36
N GLY A 42 13.12 -7.91 4.99
CA GLY A 42 12.62 -8.55 3.78
C GLY A 42 13.29 -8.02 2.53
N SER A 43 13.42 -6.70 2.41
CA SER A 43 14.13 -6.02 1.32
C SER A 43 15.57 -6.50 1.17
N VAL A 44 16.32 -6.62 2.28
CA VAL A 44 17.69 -7.14 2.27
C VAL A 44 17.73 -8.59 1.79
N PHE A 45 16.84 -9.46 2.27
CA PHE A 45 16.78 -10.84 1.81
C PHE A 45 16.45 -10.95 0.32
N ILE A 46 15.51 -10.13 -0.18
CA ILE A 46 15.21 -10.04 -1.61
C ILE A 46 16.47 -9.64 -2.38
N GLY A 47 17.13 -8.54 -1.98
CA GLY A 47 18.33 -8.03 -2.64
C GLY A 47 19.47 -9.05 -2.71
N GLN A 48 19.61 -9.89 -1.69
CA GLN A 48 20.58 -11.01 -1.64
C GLN A 48 20.17 -12.23 -2.48
N GLY A 49 19.07 -12.17 -3.22
CA GLY A 49 18.54 -13.28 -4.04
C GLY A 49 17.79 -14.35 -3.26
N ARG A 50 17.54 -14.16 -1.96
CA ARG A 50 16.75 -15.09 -1.13
C ARG A 50 15.27 -14.78 -1.24
N LEU A 51 14.72 -14.90 -2.45
CA LEU A 51 13.36 -14.46 -2.80
C LEU A 51 12.25 -15.11 -1.95
N PHE A 52 12.39 -16.40 -1.61
CA PHE A 52 11.43 -17.08 -0.73
C PHE A 52 11.41 -16.50 0.69
N LEU A 53 12.56 -16.12 1.26
CA LEU A 53 12.57 -15.38 2.53
C LEU A 53 11.96 -13.99 2.34
N GLY A 54 12.26 -13.32 1.22
CA GLY A 54 11.58 -12.09 0.82
C GLY A 54 10.05 -12.20 0.82
N PHE A 55 9.51 -13.29 0.25
CA PHE A 55 8.09 -13.62 0.28
C PHE A 55 7.57 -13.76 1.71
N ILE A 56 8.24 -14.54 2.57
CA ILE A 56 7.83 -14.70 3.97
C ILE A 56 7.78 -13.34 4.67
N PHE A 57 8.84 -12.53 4.55
CA PHE A 57 8.89 -11.22 5.18
C PHE A 57 7.84 -10.27 4.63
N LEU A 58 7.57 -10.28 3.32
CA LEU A 58 6.46 -9.54 2.72
C LEU A 58 5.12 -9.93 3.37
N ILE A 59 4.81 -11.23 3.52
CA ILE A 59 3.58 -11.66 4.19
C ILE A 59 3.55 -11.17 5.65
N LEU A 60 4.69 -11.22 6.34
CA LEU A 60 4.80 -10.75 7.72
C LEU A 60 4.59 -9.24 7.86
N THR A 61 4.86 -8.41 6.83
CA THR A 61 4.58 -6.96 6.93
C THR A 61 3.09 -6.66 7.02
N GLY A 62 2.22 -7.55 6.54
CA GLY A 62 0.77 -7.38 6.63
C GLY A 62 0.20 -7.61 8.04
N LEU A 63 0.94 -8.29 8.92
CA LEU A 63 0.45 -8.60 10.27
C LEU A 63 0.37 -7.35 11.17
N PRO A 64 1.41 -6.50 11.28
CA PRO A 64 1.32 -5.29 12.09
C PRO A 64 0.29 -4.28 11.55
N ASP A 65 0.19 -4.14 10.23
CA ASP A 65 -0.79 -3.28 9.51
C ASP A 65 -2.24 -3.69 9.82
N ALA A 66 -2.51 -5.00 9.87
CA ALA A 66 -3.83 -5.49 10.24
C ALA A 66 -4.14 -5.26 11.74
N LEU A 67 -3.12 -5.34 12.61
CA LEU A 67 -3.29 -5.29 14.05
C LEU A 67 -3.28 -3.88 14.63
N ASP A 68 -2.63 -2.90 13.99
CA ASP A 68 -2.49 -1.56 14.52
C ASP A 68 -3.83 -0.83 14.66
N GLY A 69 -4.75 -1.02 13.71
CA GLY A 69 -6.12 -0.50 13.76
C GLY A 69 -6.94 -1.16 14.87
N ALA A 70 -6.81 -2.48 15.06
CA ALA A 70 -7.47 -3.20 16.14
C ALA A 70 -6.95 -2.75 17.52
N VAL A 71 -5.64 -2.55 17.67
CA VAL A 71 -5.02 -2.02 18.89
C VAL A 71 -5.41 -0.56 19.13
N ALA A 72 -5.41 0.30 18.10
CA ALA A 72 -5.82 1.69 18.22
C ALA A 72 -7.29 1.85 18.61
N LYS A 73 -8.16 0.96 18.11
CA LYS A 73 -9.57 0.89 18.49
C LYS A 73 -9.73 0.40 19.93
N ALA A 74 -9.06 -0.68 20.32
CA ALA A 74 -9.13 -1.25 21.66
C ALA A 74 -8.57 -0.32 22.75
N SER A 75 -7.53 0.44 22.43
CA SER A 75 -6.90 1.41 23.34
C SER A 75 -7.56 2.79 23.35
N GLY A 76 -8.55 3.04 22.49
CA GLY A 76 -9.17 4.36 22.34
C GLY A 76 -8.24 5.43 21.76
N THR A 77 -7.18 5.06 21.06
CA THR A 77 -6.15 5.97 20.51
C THR A 77 -6.28 6.24 19.01
N SER A 78 -7.38 5.78 18.40
CA SER A 78 -7.71 6.07 16.98
C SER A 78 -7.72 7.58 16.72
N SER A 79 -6.89 8.04 15.77
CA SER A 79 -6.67 9.48 15.55
C SER A 79 -6.25 9.79 14.12
N VAL A 80 -6.44 11.07 13.70
CA VAL A 80 -5.95 11.59 12.41
C VAL A 80 -4.43 11.45 12.30
N ARG A 81 -3.70 11.67 13.40
CA ARG A 81 -2.25 11.46 13.47
C ARG A 81 -1.87 10.01 13.17
N GLY A 82 -2.61 9.05 13.73
CA GLY A 82 -2.40 7.62 13.47
C GLY A 82 -2.64 7.27 12.01
N ALA A 83 -3.77 7.72 11.44
CA ALA A 83 -4.10 7.48 10.03
C ALA A 83 -3.05 8.08 9.07
N PHE A 84 -2.48 9.24 9.41
CA PHE A 84 -1.36 9.82 8.67
C PHE A 84 -0.08 8.96 8.78
N LEU A 85 0.27 8.50 9.98
CA LEU A 85 1.45 7.65 10.21
C LEU A 85 1.33 6.32 9.45
N ASP A 86 0.19 5.64 9.54
CA ASP A 86 -0.15 4.43 8.79
C ASP A 86 0.05 4.64 7.28
N SER A 87 -0.57 5.71 6.77
CA SER A 87 -0.41 6.12 5.38
C SER A 87 1.04 6.38 4.97
N VAL A 88 1.87 7.02 5.79
CA VAL A 88 3.29 7.22 5.44
C VAL A 88 4.06 5.90 5.49
N SER A 89 3.80 5.09 6.50
CA SER A 89 4.52 3.84 6.78
C SER A 89 4.29 2.79 5.71
N ASP A 90 3.07 2.68 5.18
CA ASP A 90 2.73 1.89 3.99
C ASP A 90 3.64 2.19 2.81
N ARG A 91 3.90 3.47 2.57
CA ARG A 91 4.62 3.96 1.41
C ARG A 91 6.11 3.68 1.60
N VAL A 92 6.62 3.84 2.82
CA VAL A 92 7.97 3.43 3.19
C VAL A 92 8.16 1.92 2.99
N THR A 93 7.22 1.10 3.46
CA THR A 93 7.24 -0.37 3.28
C THR A 93 7.26 -0.77 1.81
N ASP A 94 6.36 -0.21 0.99
CA ASP A 94 6.34 -0.44 -0.46
C ASP A 94 7.68 -0.07 -1.10
N ILE A 95 8.25 1.10 -0.77
CA ILE A 95 9.53 1.57 -1.30
C ILE A 95 10.66 0.59 -0.93
N LEU A 96 10.76 0.19 0.33
CA LEU A 96 11.80 -0.74 0.80
C LEU A 96 11.75 -2.05 0.00
N LEU A 97 10.56 -2.62 -0.17
CA LEU A 97 10.38 -3.89 -0.88
C LEU A 97 10.75 -3.76 -2.38
N PHE A 98 10.29 -2.70 -3.06
CA PHE A 98 10.67 -2.46 -4.45
C PHE A 98 12.17 -2.16 -4.62
N CYS A 99 12.80 -1.48 -3.67
CA CYS A 99 14.26 -1.29 -3.65
C CYS A 99 15.00 -2.62 -3.51
N GLY A 100 14.51 -3.56 -2.69
CA GLY A 100 15.07 -4.90 -2.57
C GLY A 100 15.02 -5.68 -3.89
N ILE A 101 13.89 -5.58 -4.60
CA ILE A 101 13.73 -6.20 -5.93
C ILE A 101 14.63 -5.53 -6.96
N ALA A 102 14.74 -4.20 -6.95
CA ALA A 102 15.63 -3.47 -7.84
C ALA A 102 17.09 -3.88 -7.61
N TRP A 103 17.51 -4.02 -6.34
CA TRP A 103 18.83 -4.55 -6.00
C TRP A 103 19.02 -5.97 -6.55
N TYR A 104 18.08 -6.88 -6.27
CA TYR A 104 18.12 -8.25 -6.78
C TYR A 104 18.32 -8.30 -8.30
N LEU A 105 17.48 -7.58 -9.05
CA LEU A 105 17.56 -7.55 -10.50
C LEU A 105 18.84 -6.89 -11.00
N ALA A 106 19.33 -5.84 -10.34
CA ALA A 106 20.60 -5.19 -10.70
C ALA A 106 21.82 -6.11 -10.51
N SER A 107 21.76 -7.05 -9.56
CA SER A 107 22.84 -8.00 -9.28
C SER A 107 22.78 -9.29 -10.11
N ASN A 108 21.60 -9.69 -10.59
CA ASN A 108 21.40 -11.00 -11.21
C ASN A 108 21.00 -10.95 -12.69
N GLU A 109 20.52 -9.80 -13.19
CA GLU A 109 20.08 -9.65 -14.57
C GLU A 109 20.93 -8.64 -15.33
N SER A 110 21.06 -8.86 -16.65
CA SER A 110 21.79 -7.96 -17.51
C SER A 110 20.97 -6.74 -17.95
N GLY A 111 21.66 -5.66 -18.32
CA GLY A 111 21.02 -4.45 -18.85
C GLY A 111 20.39 -3.58 -17.78
N ARG A 112 19.17 -3.10 -18.03
CA ARG A 112 18.49 -2.09 -17.20
C ARG A 112 17.17 -2.57 -16.62
N ILE A 113 16.96 -3.89 -16.53
CA ILE A 113 15.69 -4.45 -16.05
C ILE A 113 15.38 -4.07 -14.60
N MET A 114 16.39 -3.71 -13.80
CA MET A 114 16.21 -3.13 -12.46
C MET A 114 15.38 -1.83 -12.45
N MET A 115 15.25 -1.14 -13.58
CA MET A 115 14.36 0.01 -13.71
C MET A 115 12.87 -0.36 -13.70
N LEU A 116 12.53 -1.62 -13.95
CA LEU A 116 11.15 -2.10 -13.95
C LEU A 116 10.48 -1.97 -12.57
N PRO A 117 11.01 -2.54 -11.46
CA PRO A 117 10.45 -2.31 -10.13
C PRO A 117 10.49 -0.83 -9.71
N VAL A 118 11.48 -0.05 -10.17
CA VAL A 118 11.52 1.41 -9.95
C VAL A 118 10.34 2.11 -10.65
N ALA A 119 10.02 1.73 -11.88
CA ALA A 119 8.87 2.27 -12.61
C ALA A 119 7.54 1.89 -11.96
N VAL A 120 7.41 0.64 -11.49
CA VAL A 120 6.23 0.18 -10.73
C VAL A 120 6.06 1.01 -9.45
N MET A 121 7.15 1.20 -8.69
CA MET A 121 7.16 2.03 -7.49
C MET A 121 6.76 3.48 -7.80
N GLY A 122 7.28 4.08 -8.88
CA GLY A 122 6.90 5.43 -9.31
C GLY A 122 5.40 5.55 -9.62
N ALA A 123 4.86 4.60 -10.39
CA ALA A 123 3.44 4.56 -10.72
C ALA A 123 2.57 4.33 -9.45
N ALA A 124 3.03 3.49 -8.54
CA ALA A 124 2.41 3.24 -7.25
C ALA A 124 2.33 4.51 -6.37
N MET A 125 3.41 5.29 -6.32
CA MET A 125 3.43 6.57 -5.61
C MET A 125 2.52 7.61 -6.26
N LEU A 126 2.43 7.62 -7.59
CA LEU A 126 1.50 8.49 -8.32
C LEU A 126 0.04 8.21 -7.95
N ILE A 127 -0.38 6.93 -7.89
CA ILE A 127 -1.72 6.52 -7.45
C ILE A 127 -2.03 7.03 -6.04
N SER A 128 -1.08 6.89 -5.11
CA SER A 128 -1.21 7.33 -3.72
C SER A 128 -1.31 8.85 -3.62
N TYR A 129 -0.48 9.57 -4.39
CA TYR A 129 -0.49 11.03 -4.45
C TYR A 129 -1.80 11.57 -5.04
N GLN A 130 -2.25 11.03 -6.17
CA GLN A 130 -3.52 11.42 -6.79
C GLN A 130 -4.68 11.27 -5.81
N ARG A 131 -4.71 10.19 -5.02
CA ARG A 131 -5.73 9.99 -4.00
C ARG A 131 -5.65 11.03 -2.89
N ALA A 132 -4.48 11.21 -2.28
CA ALA A 132 -4.30 12.18 -1.21
C ALA A 132 -4.63 13.61 -1.67
N LYS A 133 -4.22 13.98 -2.90
CA LYS A 133 -4.48 15.30 -3.47
C LYS A 133 -5.96 15.49 -3.77
N ALA A 134 -6.63 14.50 -4.36
CA ALA A 134 -8.07 14.55 -4.62
C ALA A 134 -8.86 14.72 -3.32
N GLU A 135 -8.57 13.91 -2.30
CA GLU A 135 -9.23 13.98 -0.99
C GLU A 135 -9.00 15.37 -0.34
N SER A 136 -7.80 15.96 -0.47
CA SER A 136 -7.52 17.32 0.03
C SER A 136 -8.30 18.43 -0.69
N LEU A 137 -8.76 18.15 -1.92
CA LEU A 137 -9.57 19.07 -2.73
C LEU A 137 -11.08 18.77 -2.58
N GLY A 138 -11.47 17.80 -1.75
CA GLY A 138 -12.86 17.38 -1.58
C GLY A 138 -13.39 16.43 -2.64
N PHE A 139 -12.54 15.87 -3.50
CA PHE A 139 -12.91 14.89 -4.52
C PHE A 139 -12.67 13.45 -4.07
N ASP A 140 -13.46 12.51 -4.60
CA ASP A 140 -13.28 11.08 -4.36
C ASP A 140 -12.42 10.41 -5.45
N ALA A 141 -11.28 9.87 -5.04
CA ALA A 141 -10.35 9.15 -5.90
C ALA A 141 -10.23 7.65 -5.56
N LYS A 142 -11.18 7.08 -4.81
CA LYS A 142 -11.21 5.63 -4.54
C LYS A 142 -11.48 4.79 -5.79
N GLY A 143 -11.01 3.55 -5.77
CA GLY A 143 -11.19 2.56 -6.83
C GLY A 143 -9.99 2.47 -7.78
N GLY A 144 -10.22 1.73 -8.87
CA GLY A 144 -9.21 1.31 -9.83
C GLY A 144 -8.91 -0.18 -9.73
N ILE A 145 -8.22 -0.71 -10.72
CA ILE A 145 -7.99 -2.17 -10.86
C ILE A 145 -6.81 -2.69 -10.03
N MET A 146 -5.88 -1.81 -9.65
CA MET A 146 -4.64 -2.16 -8.94
C MET A 146 -4.45 -1.29 -7.71
N GLU A 147 -5.18 -1.60 -6.64
CA GLU A 147 -4.97 -0.94 -5.35
C GLU A 147 -3.82 -1.62 -4.58
N ARG A 148 -3.60 -1.19 -3.32
CA ARG A 148 -2.47 -1.66 -2.52
C ARG A 148 -2.54 -3.17 -2.25
N ALA A 149 -3.73 -3.69 -1.95
CA ALA A 149 -3.94 -5.11 -1.67
C ALA A 149 -3.64 -6.00 -2.89
N GLU A 150 -4.12 -5.61 -4.08
CA GLU A 150 -3.84 -6.34 -5.31
C GLU A 150 -2.34 -6.33 -5.62
N ARG A 151 -1.67 -5.19 -5.45
CA ARG A 151 -0.22 -5.09 -5.62
C ARG A 151 0.54 -6.01 -4.67
N PHE A 152 0.13 -6.04 -3.40
CA PHE A 152 0.71 -6.89 -2.38
C PHE A 152 0.60 -8.38 -2.76
N ILE A 153 -0.58 -8.83 -3.18
CA ILE A 153 -0.82 -10.22 -3.60
C ILE A 153 0.02 -10.59 -4.82
N VAL A 154 0.00 -9.73 -5.85
CA VAL A 154 0.74 -9.99 -7.10
C VAL A 154 2.25 -10.00 -6.85
N LEU A 155 2.75 -9.10 -5.99
CA LEU A 155 4.15 -9.11 -5.59
C LEU A 155 4.53 -10.37 -4.80
N ALA A 156 3.67 -10.82 -3.88
CA ALA A 156 3.89 -12.05 -3.14
C ALA A 156 3.99 -13.27 -4.06
N LEU A 157 3.14 -13.36 -5.08
CA LEU A 157 3.23 -14.42 -6.10
C LEU A 157 4.57 -14.37 -6.87
N GLY A 158 5.02 -13.17 -7.25
CA GLY A 158 6.31 -13.00 -7.93
C GLY A 158 7.52 -13.38 -7.07
N LEU A 159 7.47 -13.14 -5.76
CA LEU A 159 8.54 -13.54 -4.84
C LEU A 159 8.49 -15.04 -4.50
N LEU A 160 7.29 -15.63 -4.47
CA LEU A 160 7.11 -17.07 -4.23
C LEU A 160 7.60 -17.92 -5.40
N ILE A 161 7.34 -17.47 -6.63
CA ILE A 161 7.71 -18.15 -7.87
C ILE A 161 8.69 -17.25 -8.64
N SER A 162 9.98 -17.42 -8.38
CA SER A 162 11.04 -16.54 -8.90
C SER A 162 11.03 -16.38 -10.42
N ASP A 163 10.73 -17.46 -11.15
CA ASP A 163 10.78 -17.50 -12.62
C ASP A 163 9.76 -16.59 -13.29
N ILE A 164 8.68 -16.23 -12.58
CA ILE A 164 7.64 -15.33 -13.09
C ILE A 164 7.76 -13.90 -12.58
N LEU A 165 8.76 -13.58 -11.74
CA LEU A 165 8.89 -12.26 -11.12
C LEU A 165 8.92 -11.13 -12.15
N ILE A 166 9.70 -11.26 -13.22
CA ILE A 166 9.81 -10.23 -14.27
C ILE A 166 8.48 -10.07 -15.04
N PRO A 167 7.84 -11.14 -15.56
CA PRO A 167 6.49 -11.05 -16.13
C PRO A 167 5.47 -10.41 -15.18
N VAL A 168 5.50 -10.80 -13.90
CA VAL A 168 4.63 -10.25 -12.85
C VAL A 168 4.83 -8.75 -12.68
N LEU A 169 6.07 -8.26 -12.67
CA LEU A 169 6.36 -6.83 -12.57
C LEU A 169 5.89 -6.04 -13.80
N TRP A 170 5.95 -6.62 -15.00
CA TRP A 170 5.39 -6.00 -16.22
C TRP A 170 3.87 -5.86 -16.14
N VAL A 171 3.18 -6.95 -15.79
CA VAL A 171 1.72 -6.92 -15.58
C VAL A 171 1.38 -5.89 -14.50
N MET A 172 2.13 -5.88 -13.41
CA MET A 172 1.94 -4.94 -12.32
C MET A 172 2.11 -3.49 -12.76
N LEU A 173 3.13 -3.19 -13.57
CA LEU A 173 3.36 -1.85 -14.11
C LEU A 173 2.16 -1.39 -14.94
N VAL A 174 1.70 -2.22 -15.88
CA VAL A 174 0.56 -1.89 -16.76
C VAL A 174 -0.70 -1.64 -15.94
N LEU A 175 -1.04 -2.54 -15.02
CA LEU A 175 -2.25 -2.39 -14.19
C LEU A 175 -2.18 -1.16 -13.27
N THR A 176 -0.99 -0.83 -12.76
CA THR A 176 -0.76 0.36 -11.94
C THR A 176 -0.91 1.63 -12.77
N LEU A 177 -0.36 1.69 -13.99
CA LEU A 177 -0.53 2.85 -14.88
C LEU A 177 -1.98 3.03 -15.33
N VAL A 178 -2.67 1.95 -15.66
CA VAL A 178 -4.11 1.99 -15.98
C VAL A 178 -4.91 2.53 -14.79
N THR A 179 -4.58 2.09 -13.57
CA THR A 179 -5.23 2.60 -12.35
C THR A 179 -4.97 4.09 -12.13
N ALA A 180 -3.73 4.55 -12.33
CA ALA A 180 -3.38 5.97 -12.23
C ALA A 180 -4.16 6.81 -13.26
N PHE A 181 -4.35 6.30 -14.47
CA PHE A 181 -5.14 6.96 -15.51
C PHE A 181 -6.64 6.98 -15.17
N GLN A 182 -7.20 5.86 -14.69
CA GLN A 182 -8.59 5.79 -14.22
C GLN A 182 -8.88 6.80 -13.11
N ARG A 183 -7.98 6.90 -12.12
CA ARG A 183 -8.11 7.88 -11.02
C ARG A 183 -8.01 9.31 -11.52
N PHE A 184 -7.06 9.59 -12.42
CA PHE A 184 -6.94 10.90 -13.04
C PHE A 184 -8.24 11.31 -13.74
N LEU A 185 -8.79 10.48 -14.63
CA LEU A 185 -10.03 10.77 -15.34
C LEU A 185 -11.21 10.98 -14.38
N LYS A 186 -11.32 10.14 -13.34
CA LYS A 186 -12.37 10.26 -12.33
C LYS A 186 -12.33 11.61 -11.62
N VAL A 187 -11.16 12.07 -11.21
CA VAL A 187 -10.99 13.36 -10.52
C VAL A 187 -11.16 14.52 -11.49
N TRP A 188 -10.62 14.40 -12.70
CA TRP A 188 -10.74 15.42 -13.73
C TRP A 188 -12.20 15.71 -14.10
N ASN A 189 -13.01 14.66 -14.24
CA ASN A 189 -14.44 14.79 -14.51
C ASN A 189 -15.20 15.44 -13.34
N GLN A 190 -14.86 15.09 -12.08
CA GLN A 190 -15.45 15.74 -10.90
C GLN A 190 -15.11 17.23 -10.84
N ALA A 191 -13.85 17.58 -11.09
CA ALA A 191 -13.39 18.97 -11.11
C ALA A 191 -14.05 19.78 -12.23
N THR A 192 -14.17 19.20 -13.43
CA THR A 192 -14.87 19.83 -14.56
C THR A 192 -16.33 20.09 -14.24
N ALA A 193 -17.04 19.10 -13.69
CA ALA A 193 -18.44 19.25 -13.29
C ALA A 193 -18.66 20.31 -12.19
N GLN A 194 -17.62 20.65 -11.41
CA GLN A 194 -17.70 21.72 -10.43
C GLN A 194 -17.57 23.12 -11.06
N LEU A 195 -16.82 23.25 -12.16
CA LEU A 195 -16.73 24.51 -12.92
C LEU A 195 -18.07 24.88 -13.57
N ASP A 196 -18.83 23.87 -14.00
CA ASP A 196 -20.11 24.04 -14.68
C ASP A 196 -21.28 24.37 -13.74
N LYS A 197 -21.06 24.37 -12.41
CA LYS A 197 -22.08 24.82 -11.45
C LYS A 197 -22.06 26.35 -11.37
N PRO A 198 -23.19 27.05 -11.62
CA PRO A 198 -23.25 28.48 -11.42
C PRO A 198 -22.90 28.80 -9.97
N THR A 199 -21.95 29.69 -9.76
CA THR A 199 -21.67 30.25 -8.43
C THR A 199 -22.96 30.85 -7.90
N GLU A 200 -23.53 30.27 -6.84
CA GLU A 200 -24.61 30.94 -6.11
C GLU A 200 -24.11 32.34 -5.73
N PRO A 201 -24.87 33.41 -6.03
CA PRO A 201 -24.47 34.74 -5.64
C PRO A 201 -24.32 34.74 -4.12
N HIS A 202 -23.10 35.01 -3.65
CA HIS A 202 -22.85 35.27 -2.24
C HIS A 202 -23.80 36.39 -1.80
N SER A 203 -24.82 36.04 -1.04
CA SER A 203 -25.70 37.00 -0.38
C SER A 203 -24.85 37.87 0.55
N PRO A 204 -24.96 39.20 0.44
CA PRO A 204 -24.16 40.16 1.21
C PRO A 204 -24.41 40.10 2.72
#